data_AF-A0A385N1E6-F1
#
_entry.id   AF-A0A385N1E6-F1
#
_cell.length_a   1.000
_cell.length_b   1.000
_cell.length_c   1.000
_cell.angle_alpha   90.00
_cell.angle_beta   90.00
_cell.angle_gamma   90.00
#
_symmetry.space_group_name_H-M   'P 1'
#
loop_
_entity.id
_entity.type
_entity.pdbx_description
1 polymer ?
#
loop_
_entity_poly.entity_id
_entity_poly.type
_entity_poly.pdbx_seq_one_letter_code
_entity_poly.pdbx_strand_id
1 'polypeptide(L)'
;MQKSAPAQFLGLTPILFFVVTMLIAGIISDDITAMPVLVALFLAAGYALLLNPKGQKLTLNEKIAQFCEGAGNKNIILLVLIFLLAGAFYSLTIDIGARDATVNLALSVIPTPMILPGLFIICCFISFSMGTSTGTITALAPIGLGLADGLGVSPALLAGVVVGGAMFGDNLSFVSDTTIAATRSQGVRLTDKFKANLLITLPASVITIIILAFVSVADTSSLQQGDYELIRILPYMLIIACALAGLNVVLVLAIGIGSAGVIGLITGSFAPMGMWQSIQTGLGWMQNLSVIALTIGGIVSLMHAYGGITWLIQVLTRRVQSRQGAEYSIAALVSLLDLSTANNTISIVAAGPIASDLNKQYGVDPRRTASILDVFSCSFQGLVPYGAQILTIAAVGGLSPLSVSMYCWYPMLLFVFGVLAIAFNIPKFVTENGSPDV
;
A
#
# COMPACT_ATOMS: atom_id res chain seq x y z
N MET A 1 -29.44 0.38 -1.65
CA MET A 1 -28.79 0.81 -0.39
C MET A 1 -28.96 -0.29 0.64
N GLN A 2 -27.91 -1.06 0.94
CA GLN A 2 -27.92 -1.97 2.08
C GLN A 2 -28.15 -1.12 3.35
N LYS A 3 -29.13 -1.50 4.17
CA LYS A 3 -29.35 -0.84 5.47
C LYS A 3 -28.05 -1.02 6.27
N SER A 4 -27.37 0.07 6.59
CA SER A 4 -26.14 0.01 7.39
C SER A 4 -26.45 -0.67 8.72
N ALA A 5 -25.68 -1.69 9.09
CA ALA A 5 -25.84 -2.38 10.35
C ALA A 5 -25.79 -1.36 11.52
N PRO A 6 -26.57 -1.56 12.60
CA PRO A 6 -26.52 -0.66 13.74
C PRO A 6 -25.10 -0.62 14.31
N ALA A 7 -24.66 0.57 14.72
CA ALA A 7 -23.32 0.81 15.25
C ALA A 7 -22.99 -0.09 16.45
N GLN A 8 -21.99 -0.96 16.29
CA GLN A 8 -21.54 -1.87 17.34
C GLN A 8 -20.02 -2.01 17.34
N PHE A 9 -19.41 -1.71 18.48
CA PHE A 9 -17.97 -1.92 18.71
C PHE A 9 -17.55 -3.39 18.49
N LEU A 10 -18.47 -4.34 18.75
CA LEU A 10 -18.25 -5.76 18.57
C LEU A 10 -17.79 -6.11 17.15
N GLY A 11 -18.18 -5.34 16.13
CA GLY A 11 -17.72 -5.58 14.77
C GLY A 11 -16.21 -5.38 14.59
N LEU A 12 -15.56 -4.51 15.37
CA LEU A 12 -14.13 -4.21 15.28
C LEU A 12 -13.24 -5.19 16.05
N THR A 13 -13.81 -5.95 16.98
CA THR A 13 -13.03 -6.80 17.88
C THR A 13 -12.23 -7.89 17.17
N PRO A 14 -12.59 -8.42 15.98
CA PRO A 14 -11.73 -9.36 15.27
C PRO A 14 -10.38 -8.80 14.83
N ILE A 15 -10.34 -7.56 14.33
CA ILE A 15 -9.07 -6.93 13.95
C ILE A 15 -8.27 -6.58 15.21
N LEU A 16 -8.93 -6.11 16.27
CA LEU A 16 -8.27 -5.89 17.56
C LEU A 16 -7.69 -7.20 18.13
N PHE A 17 -8.43 -8.30 18.01
CA PHE A 17 -7.97 -9.62 18.43
C PHE A 17 -6.72 -10.03 17.65
N PHE A 18 -6.71 -9.88 16.33
CA PHE A 18 -5.52 -10.11 15.49
C PHE A 18 -4.30 -9.31 15.99
N VAL A 19 -4.46 -8.00 16.17
CA VAL A 19 -3.38 -7.11 16.64
C VAL A 19 -2.88 -7.52 18.03
N VAL A 20 -3.79 -7.79 18.96
CA VAL A 20 -3.45 -8.22 20.33
C VAL A 20 -2.72 -9.57 20.32
N THR A 21 -3.15 -10.53 19.50
CA THR A 21 -2.46 -11.82 19.37
C THR A 21 -1.03 -11.64 18.87
N MET A 22 -0.81 -10.80 17.85
CA MET A 22 0.52 -10.48 17.33
C MET A 22 1.39 -9.82 18.41
N LEU A 23 0.86 -8.83 19.14
CA LEU A 23 1.59 -8.11 20.19
C LEU A 23 1.97 -9.02 21.36
N ILE A 24 1.03 -9.84 21.86
CA ILE A 24 1.29 -10.75 22.98
C ILE A 24 2.39 -11.75 22.60
N ALA A 25 2.29 -12.35 21.41
CA ALA A 25 3.31 -13.27 20.94
C ALA A 25 4.67 -12.58 20.78
N GLY A 26 4.68 -11.34 20.27
CA GLY A 26 5.89 -10.52 20.18
C GLY A 26 6.54 -10.25 21.53
N ILE A 27 5.76 -9.93 22.56
CA ILE A 27 6.27 -9.68 23.91
C ILE A 27 6.82 -10.97 24.54
N ILE A 28 6.14 -12.11 24.35
CA ILE A 28 6.57 -13.40 24.93
C ILE A 28 7.87 -13.89 24.28
N SER A 29 8.05 -13.62 22.99
CA SER A 29 9.20 -14.08 22.20
C SER A 29 10.34 -13.07 22.08
N ASP A 30 10.14 -11.83 22.55
CA ASP A 30 11.01 -10.68 22.27
C ASP A 30 11.22 -10.41 20.77
N ASP A 31 10.30 -10.90 19.94
CA ASP A 31 10.31 -10.74 18.48
C ASP A 31 8.87 -10.63 17.95
N ILE A 32 8.47 -9.44 17.55
CA ILE A 32 7.14 -9.16 17.01
C ILE A 32 6.83 -9.93 15.71
N THR A 33 7.83 -10.52 15.07
CA THR A 33 7.68 -11.36 13.87
C THR A 33 7.55 -12.85 14.18
N ALA A 34 7.71 -13.27 15.43
CA ALA A 34 7.66 -14.68 15.83
C ALA A 34 6.28 -15.32 15.59
N MET A 35 5.19 -14.55 15.66
CA MET A 35 3.85 -15.04 15.36
C MET A 35 3.61 -15.08 13.85
N PRO A 36 3.36 -16.28 13.26
CA PRO A 36 3.00 -16.35 11.86
C PRO A 36 1.70 -15.60 11.59
N VAL A 37 1.77 -14.57 10.76
CA VAL A 37 0.64 -13.67 10.46
C VAL A 37 -0.61 -14.43 10.01
N LEU A 38 -0.43 -15.45 9.16
CA LEU A 38 -1.54 -16.26 8.65
C LEU A 38 -2.27 -17.01 9.78
N VAL A 39 -1.54 -17.53 10.76
CA VAL A 39 -2.13 -18.22 11.92
C VAL A 39 -2.93 -17.24 12.76
N ALA A 40 -2.37 -16.06 13.07
CA ALA A 40 -3.06 -15.03 13.83
C ALA A 40 -4.36 -14.57 13.11
N LEU A 41 -4.33 -14.44 11.79
CA LEU A 41 -5.50 -14.09 10.99
C LEU A 41 -6.57 -15.19 11.00
N PHE A 42 -6.20 -16.46 10.92
CA PHE A 42 -7.18 -17.56 11.04
C PHE A 42 -7.80 -17.63 12.44
N LEU A 43 -7.05 -17.34 13.50
CA LEU A 43 -7.61 -17.21 14.85
C LEU A 43 -8.60 -16.05 14.94
N ALA A 44 -8.27 -14.90 14.33
CA ALA A 44 -9.16 -13.75 14.27
C ALA A 44 -10.43 -14.02 13.43
N ALA A 45 -10.32 -14.73 12.31
CA ALA A 45 -11.45 -15.18 11.51
C ALA A 45 -12.34 -16.15 12.30
N GLY A 46 -11.74 -17.14 12.99
CA GLY A 46 -12.46 -18.04 13.88
C GLY A 46 -13.22 -17.29 14.96
N TYR A 47 -12.57 -16.32 15.63
CA TYR A 47 -13.22 -15.44 16.59
C TYR A 47 -14.36 -14.63 15.97
N ALA A 48 -14.19 -14.06 14.77
CA ALA A 48 -15.24 -13.33 14.06
C ALA A 48 -16.48 -14.19 13.77
N LEU A 49 -16.30 -15.47 13.45
CA LEU A 49 -17.40 -16.42 13.21
C LEU A 49 -18.18 -16.77 14.49
N LEU A 50 -17.58 -16.59 15.67
CA LEU A 50 -18.27 -16.76 16.96
C LEU A 50 -19.18 -15.57 17.31
N LEU A 51 -18.90 -14.38 16.75
CA LEU A 51 -19.63 -13.15 17.05
C LEU A 51 -20.99 -13.10 16.34
N ASN A 52 -21.90 -12.31 16.89
CA ASN A 52 -23.21 -12.02 16.28
C ASN A 52 -23.54 -10.53 16.46
N PRO A 53 -24.19 -9.89 15.47
CA PRO A 53 -24.75 -8.56 15.67
C PRO A 53 -25.76 -8.54 16.82
N LYS A 54 -25.79 -7.47 17.61
CA LYS A 54 -26.82 -7.24 18.64
C LYS A 54 -28.21 -7.33 18.01
N GLY A 55 -29.05 -8.18 18.60
CA GLY A 55 -30.43 -8.38 18.18
C GLY A 55 -30.60 -9.33 16.98
N GLN A 56 -29.52 -9.90 16.44
CA GLN A 56 -29.60 -10.87 15.34
C GLN A 56 -28.62 -12.02 15.57
N LYS A 57 -29.14 -13.24 15.71
CA LYS A 57 -28.31 -14.45 15.68
C LYS A 57 -28.18 -14.92 14.24
N LEU A 58 -26.95 -14.91 13.72
CA LEU A 58 -26.64 -15.48 12.41
C LEU A 58 -26.22 -16.93 12.60
N THR A 59 -26.67 -17.79 11.70
CA THR A 59 -26.19 -19.16 11.58
C THR A 59 -24.71 -19.17 11.16
N LEU A 60 -24.00 -20.26 11.46
CA LEU A 60 -22.60 -20.39 11.03
C LEU A 60 -22.47 -20.30 9.49
N ASN A 61 -23.42 -20.86 8.75
CA ASN A 61 -23.43 -20.83 7.29
C ASN A 61 -23.57 -19.40 6.74
N GLU A 62 -24.42 -18.56 7.32
CA GLU A 62 -24.55 -17.15 6.92
C GLU A 62 -23.26 -16.37 7.16
N LYS A 63 -22.58 -16.63 8.29
CA LYS A 63 -21.30 -15.98 8.59
C LYS A 63 -20.19 -16.45 7.65
N ILE A 64 -20.13 -17.74 7.36
CA ILE A 64 -19.18 -18.28 6.38
C ILE A 64 -19.46 -17.68 5.00
N ALA A 65 -20.73 -17.58 4.58
CA ALA A 65 -21.10 -16.95 3.32
C ALA A 65 -20.66 -15.48 3.26
N GLN A 66 -20.90 -14.70 4.32
CA GLN A 66 -20.46 -13.31 4.42
C GLN A 66 -18.93 -13.18 4.36
N PHE A 67 -18.21 -14.09 5.02
CA PHE A 67 -16.75 -14.17 4.95
C PHE A 67 -16.28 -14.48 3.53
N CYS A 68 -16.86 -15.48 2.87
CA CYS A 68 -16.52 -15.87 1.50
C CYS A 68 -16.85 -14.76 0.49
N GLU A 69 -17.94 -14.01 0.67
CA GLU A 69 -18.27 -12.85 -0.15
C GLU A 69 -17.21 -11.75 -0.02
N GLY A 70 -16.71 -11.52 1.21
CA GLY A 70 -15.61 -10.61 1.47
C GLY A 70 -14.28 -11.05 0.84
N ALA A 71 -13.91 -12.31 1.06
CA ALA A 71 -12.71 -12.91 0.50
C ALA A 71 -12.76 -12.95 -1.04
N GLY A 72 -13.95 -13.19 -1.61
CA GLY A 72 -14.23 -13.22 -3.04
C GLY A 72 -14.43 -11.85 -3.69
N ASN A 73 -14.23 -10.75 -2.95
CA ASN A 73 -14.35 -9.41 -3.51
C ASN A 73 -13.37 -9.23 -4.68
N LYS A 74 -13.84 -8.62 -5.78
CA LYS A 74 -13.05 -8.40 -7.01
C LYS A 74 -11.66 -7.78 -6.76
N ASN A 75 -11.53 -6.88 -5.80
CA ASN A 75 -10.26 -6.21 -5.50
C ASN A 75 -9.28 -7.17 -4.80
N ILE A 76 -9.78 -8.03 -3.92
CA ILE A 76 -8.99 -9.05 -3.22
C ILE A 76 -8.56 -10.14 -4.21
N ILE A 77 -9.47 -10.60 -5.08
CA ILE A 77 -9.14 -11.58 -6.12
C ILE A 77 -8.11 -11.01 -7.11
N LEU A 78 -8.25 -9.75 -7.51
CA LEU A 78 -7.26 -9.07 -8.35
C LEU A 78 -5.88 -9.03 -7.66
N LEU A 79 -5.84 -8.75 -6.35
CA LEU A 79 -4.60 -8.75 -5.58
C LEU A 79 -3.93 -10.13 -5.56
N VAL A 80 -4.71 -11.19 -5.36
CA VAL A 80 -4.22 -12.58 -5.43
C VAL A 80 -3.61 -12.88 -6.80
N LEU A 81 -4.27 -12.47 -7.89
CA LEU A 81 -3.73 -12.64 -9.25
C LEU A 81 -2.42 -11.89 -9.45
N ILE A 82 -2.33 -10.65 -8.95
CA ILE A 82 -1.10 -9.84 -9.01
C ILE A 82 0.02 -10.54 -8.25
N PHE A 83 -0.22 -11.06 -7.04
CA PHE A 83 0.79 -11.75 -6.26
C PHE A 83 1.35 -12.95 -7.01
N LEU A 84 0.47 -13.84 -7.46
CA LEU A 84 0.85 -15.03 -8.21
C LEU A 84 1.72 -14.69 -9.43
N LEU A 85 1.27 -13.74 -10.27
CA LEU A 85 2.01 -13.32 -11.45
C LEU A 85 3.33 -12.63 -11.11
N ALA A 86 3.38 -11.83 -10.04
CA ALA A 86 4.60 -11.17 -9.59
C ALA A 86 5.64 -12.18 -9.12
N GLY A 87 5.22 -13.22 -8.38
CA GLY A 87 6.10 -14.32 -7.98
C GLY A 87 6.66 -15.08 -9.17
N ALA A 88 5.83 -15.41 -10.16
CA ALA A 88 6.27 -16.06 -11.39
C ALA A 88 7.32 -15.22 -12.15
N PHE A 89 7.08 -13.91 -12.27
CA PHE A 89 8.02 -12.99 -12.89
C PHE A 89 9.34 -12.91 -12.11
N TYR A 90 9.25 -12.77 -10.78
CA TYR A 90 10.41 -12.67 -9.91
C TYR A 90 11.31 -13.90 -10.00
N SER A 91 10.74 -15.11 -9.92
CA SER A 91 11.49 -16.36 -10.07
C SER A 91 12.22 -16.43 -11.42
N LEU A 92 11.54 -16.12 -12.53
CA LEU A 92 12.17 -16.10 -13.86
C LEU A 92 13.33 -15.10 -13.92
N THR A 93 13.16 -13.90 -13.35
CA THR A 93 14.20 -12.86 -13.40
C THR A 93 15.43 -13.19 -12.57
N ILE A 94 15.29 -14.00 -11.53
CA ILE A 94 16.43 -14.57 -10.80
C ILE A 94 17.14 -15.59 -11.68
N ASP A 95 16.41 -16.54 -12.26
CA ASP A 95 16.99 -17.64 -13.04
C ASP A 95 17.74 -17.16 -14.29
N ILE A 96 17.27 -16.08 -14.93
CA ILE A 96 17.95 -15.50 -16.10
C ILE A 96 19.08 -14.53 -15.72
N GLY A 97 19.30 -14.25 -14.43
CA GLY A 97 20.29 -13.28 -13.95
C GLY A 97 19.94 -11.81 -14.24
N ALA A 98 18.66 -11.50 -14.48
CA ALA A 98 18.18 -10.14 -14.72
C ALA A 98 18.34 -9.26 -13.47
N ARG A 99 18.09 -9.84 -12.29
CA ARG A 99 18.30 -9.19 -10.98
C ARG A 99 19.73 -8.68 -10.87
N ASP A 100 20.71 -9.57 -11.01
CA ASP A 100 22.13 -9.25 -10.83
C ASP A 100 22.63 -8.26 -11.89
N ALA A 101 22.22 -8.44 -13.15
CA ALA A 101 22.55 -7.51 -14.22
C ALA A 101 22.05 -6.08 -13.95
N THR A 102 20.84 -5.95 -13.38
CA THR A 102 20.26 -4.64 -13.04
C THR A 102 20.98 -3.99 -11.87
N VAL A 103 21.38 -4.78 -10.88
CA VAL A 103 22.18 -4.33 -9.73
C VAL A 103 23.54 -3.81 -10.21
N ASN A 104 24.24 -4.59 -11.03
CA ASN A 104 25.55 -4.22 -11.58
C ASN A 104 25.47 -2.94 -12.44
N LEU A 105 24.44 -2.82 -13.28
CA LEU A 105 24.20 -1.59 -14.04
C LEU A 105 24.00 -0.38 -13.12
N ALA A 106 23.12 -0.50 -12.11
CA ALA A 106 22.84 0.60 -11.19
C ALA A 106 24.09 1.05 -10.42
N LEU A 107 24.89 0.11 -9.92
CA LEU A 107 26.17 0.38 -9.24
C LEU A 107 27.23 0.98 -10.18
N SER A 108 27.10 0.83 -11.50
CA SER A 108 28.04 1.40 -12.48
C SER A 108 27.75 2.83 -12.91
N VAL A 109 26.49 3.26 -12.82
CA VAL A 109 26.07 4.58 -13.33
C VAL A 109 25.62 5.52 -12.22
N ILE A 110 25.16 5.00 -11.07
CA ILE A 110 24.64 5.80 -9.97
C ILE A 110 25.66 5.82 -8.82
N PRO A 111 26.04 7.01 -8.30
CA PRO A 111 26.81 7.08 -7.07
C PRO A 111 26.11 6.35 -5.93
N THR A 112 26.82 5.48 -5.20
CA THR A 112 26.22 4.57 -4.21
C THR A 112 25.30 5.25 -3.18
N PRO A 113 25.65 6.42 -2.60
CA PRO A 113 24.76 7.13 -1.67
C PRO A 113 23.44 7.60 -2.30
N MET A 114 23.40 7.73 -3.63
CA MET A 114 22.22 8.18 -4.40
C MET A 114 21.35 7.02 -4.88
N ILE A 115 21.70 5.76 -4.62
CA ILE A 115 20.91 4.63 -5.09
C ILE A 115 19.56 4.54 -4.37
N LEU A 116 19.51 4.65 -3.03
CA LEU A 116 18.25 4.63 -2.28
C LEU A 116 17.37 5.86 -2.59
N PRO A 117 17.89 7.11 -2.57
CA PRO A 117 17.13 8.28 -3.02
C PRO A 117 16.68 8.19 -4.47
N GLY A 118 17.54 7.70 -5.37
CA GLY A 118 17.23 7.54 -6.78
C GLY A 118 16.10 6.54 -7.01
N LEU A 119 16.14 5.39 -6.31
CA LEU A 119 15.07 4.40 -6.36
C LEU A 119 13.75 4.99 -5.88
N PHE A 120 13.74 5.75 -4.78
CA PHE A 120 12.55 6.45 -4.30
C PHE A 120 11.98 7.39 -5.35
N ILE A 121 12.83 8.24 -5.97
CA ILE A 121 12.42 9.21 -6.98
C ILE A 121 11.85 8.53 -8.23
N ILE A 122 12.48 7.45 -8.69
CA ILE A 122 11.97 6.64 -9.81
C ILE A 122 10.59 6.08 -9.44
N CYS A 123 10.44 5.51 -8.25
CA CYS A 123 9.14 5.01 -7.77
C CYS A 123 8.07 6.11 -7.73
N CYS A 124 8.42 7.31 -7.25
CA CYS A 124 7.53 8.47 -7.26
C CYS A 124 7.06 8.82 -8.67
N PHE A 125 7.98 8.90 -9.62
CA PHE A 125 7.69 9.28 -11.00
C PHE A 125 6.82 8.23 -11.71
N ILE A 126 7.18 6.95 -11.58
CA ILE A 126 6.41 5.85 -12.15
C ILE A 126 5.00 5.83 -11.55
N SER A 127 4.87 5.90 -10.22
CA SER A 127 3.55 5.86 -9.58
C SER A 127 2.68 7.08 -9.92
N PHE A 128 3.27 8.27 -9.99
CA PHE A 128 2.54 9.47 -10.43
C PHE A 128 1.99 9.30 -11.84
N SER A 129 2.80 8.76 -12.75
CA SER A 129 2.45 8.53 -14.15
C SER A 129 1.42 7.42 -14.35
N MET A 130 1.59 6.29 -13.64
CA MET A 130 0.70 5.14 -13.70
C MET A 130 -0.64 5.38 -12.99
N GLY A 131 -0.63 6.18 -11.93
CA GLY A 131 -1.77 6.36 -11.02
C GLY A 131 -2.16 5.12 -10.23
N THR A 132 -1.25 4.15 -10.07
CA THR A 132 -1.47 2.97 -9.23
C THR A 132 -0.24 2.62 -8.41
N SER A 133 -0.43 2.53 -7.09
CA SER A 133 0.61 2.14 -6.15
C SER A 133 0.99 0.66 -6.27
N THR A 134 0.02 -0.26 -6.31
CA THR A 134 0.29 -1.70 -6.42
C THR A 134 0.95 -2.05 -7.74
N GLY A 135 0.56 -1.39 -8.83
CA GLY A 135 1.23 -1.53 -10.13
C GLY A 135 2.69 -1.10 -10.10
N THR A 136 2.97 0.04 -9.47
CA THR A 136 4.33 0.55 -9.33
C THR A 136 5.19 -0.37 -8.48
N ILE A 137 4.67 -0.83 -7.33
CA ILE A 137 5.36 -1.76 -6.44
C ILE A 137 5.68 -3.04 -7.18
N THR A 138 4.71 -3.61 -7.89
CA THR A 138 4.89 -4.82 -8.68
C THR A 138 6.00 -4.66 -9.73
N ALA A 139 6.06 -3.51 -10.38
CA ALA A 139 7.04 -3.22 -11.41
C ALA A 139 8.46 -3.03 -10.87
N LEU A 140 8.59 -2.36 -9.72
CA LEU A 140 9.89 -1.92 -9.19
C LEU A 140 10.42 -2.77 -8.03
N ALA A 141 9.59 -3.61 -7.40
CA ALA A 141 10.03 -4.46 -6.30
C ALA A 141 11.16 -5.43 -6.68
N PRO A 142 11.13 -6.15 -7.81
CA PRO A 142 12.24 -7.03 -8.19
C PRO A 142 13.59 -6.30 -8.32
N ILE A 143 13.55 -5.07 -8.85
CA ILE A 143 14.73 -4.22 -9.01
C ILE A 143 15.20 -3.71 -7.65
N GLY A 144 14.29 -3.12 -6.87
CA GLY A 144 14.59 -2.54 -5.56
C GLY A 144 15.14 -3.58 -4.61
N LEU A 145 14.47 -4.72 -4.46
CA LEU A 145 14.89 -5.82 -3.58
C LEU A 145 16.16 -6.52 -4.09
N GLY A 146 16.43 -6.44 -5.40
CA GLY A 146 17.68 -6.88 -5.99
C GLY A 146 18.91 -6.18 -5.42
N LEU A 147 18.78 -4.91 -5.05
CA LEU A 147 19.89 -4.07 -4.60
C LEU A 147 20.33 -4.33 -3.15
N ALA A 148 19.59 -5.13 -2.38
CA ALA A 148 19.83 -5.28 -0.94
C ALA A 148 21.23 -5.79 -0.61
N ASP A 149 21.61 -6.90 -1.23
CA ASP A 149 22.89 -7.56 -0.97
C ASP A 149 24.07 -6.69 -1.43
N GLY A 150 23.95 -6.08 -2.62
CA GLY A 150 24.98 -5.20 -3.19
C GLY A 150 25.19 -3.91 -2.39
N LEU A 151 24.15 -3.40 -1.74
CA LEU A 151 24.24 -2.20 -0.89
C LEU A 151 24.50 -2.54 0.59
N GLY A 152 24.50 -3.81 0.99
CA GLY A 152 24.62 -4.23 2.39
C GLY A 152 23.51 -3.69 3.29
N VAL A 153 22.30 -3.49 2.76
CA VAL A 153 21.14 -2.97 3.51
C VAL A 153 20.05 -4.05 3.63
N SER A 154 19.14 -3.89 4.60
CA SER A 154 18.05 -4.84 4.74
C SER A 154 17.10 -4.80 3.53
N PRO A 155 16.63 -5.95 3.02
CA PRO A 155 15.60 -5.98 1.98
C PRO A 155 14.31 -5.27 2.40
N ALA A 156 14.01 -5.27 3.70
CA ALA A 156 12.87 -4.55 4.27
C ALA A 156 12.99 -3.03 4.12
N LEU A 157 14.20 -2.46 4.20
CA LEU A 157 14.43 -1.04 3.93
C LEU A 157 14.13 -0.70 2.46
N LEU A 158 14.68 -1.47 1.51
CA LEU A 158 14.42 -1.27 0.09
C LEU A 158 12.93 -1.46 -0.25
N ALA A 159 12.26 -2.41 0.41
CA ALA A 159 10.82 -2.54 0.33
C ALA A 159 10.11 -1.26 0.78
N GLY A 160 10.50 -0.70 1.93
CA GLY A 160 9.99 0.56 2.44
C GLY A 160 10.22 1.74 1.50
N VAL A 161 11.37 1.79 0.82
CA VAL A 161 11.70 2.80 -0.21
C VAL A 161 10.74 2.73 -1.40
N VAL A 162 10.52 1.52 -1.93
CA VAL A 162 9.63 1.30 -3.08
C VAL A 162 8.17 1.58 -2.70
N VAL A 163 7.71 1.11 -1.54
CA VAL A 163 6.37 1.44 -1.01
C VAL A 163 6.22 2.94 -0.84
N GLY A 164 7.23 3.60 -0.28
CA GLY A 164 7.21 5.04 -0.09
C GLY A 164 7.01 5.81 -1.39
N GLY A 165 7.81 5.52 -2.42
CA GLY A 165 7.68 6.20 -3.70
C GLY A 165 6.38 5.84 -4.43
N ALA A 166 5.91 4.60 -4.30
CA ALA A 166 4.61 4.20 -4.82
C ALA A 166 3.45 4.96 -4.15
N MET A 167 3.51 5.15 -2.84
CA MET A 167 2.51 5.92 -2.08
C MET A 167 2.56 7.42 -2.40
N PHE A 168 3.75 7.97 -2.69
CA PHE A 168 3.85 9.35 -3.17
C PHE A 168 3.03 9.58 -4.44
N GLY A 169 3.18 8.71 -5.44
CA GLY A 169 2.43 8.83 -6.69
C GLY A 169 0.93 8.58 -6.52
N ASP A 170 0.53 7.64 -5.67
CA ASP A 170 -0.86 7.35 -5.33
C ASP A 170 -1.59 8.60 -4.80
N ASN A 171 -0.88 9.37 -3.97
CA ASN A 171 -1.38 10.59 -3.35
C ASN A 171 -1.45 11.80 -4.29
N LEU A 172 -0.63 11.86 -5.35
CA LEU A 172 -0.57 13.03 -6.24
C LEU A 172 -1.15 12.79 -7.63
N SER A 173 -1.31 11.55 -8.06
CA SER A 173 -1.75 11.24 -9.43
C SER A 173 -3.18 11.73 -9.70
N PHE A 174 -3.39 12.33 -10.87
CA PHE A 174 -4.71 12.78 -11.32
C PHE A 174 -5.67 11.65 -11.68
N VAL A 175 -5.13 10.45 -11.95
CA VAL A 175 -5.90 9.30 -12.45
C VAL A 175 -6.05 8.19 -11.41
N SER A 176 -5.55 8.38 -10.18
CA SER A 176 -5.71 7.41 -9.10
C SER A 176 -7.15 7.35 -8.58
N ASP A 177 -7.62 6.14 -8.29
CA ASP A 177 -8.96 5.87 -7.73
C ASP A 177 -9.21 6.63 -6.43
N THR A 178 -8.20 6.74 -5.56
CA THR A 178 -8.26 7.50 -4.31
C THR A 178 -8.48 8.98 -4.56
N THR A 179 -7.76 9.54 -5.53
CA THR A 179 -7.85 10.94 -5.94
C THR A 179 -9.23 11.26 -6.52
N ILE A 180 -9.75 10.38 -7.38
CA ILE A 180 -11.09 10.52 -7.95
C ILE A 180 -12.15 10.38 -6.86
N ALA A 181 -12.04 9.40 -5.97
CA ALA A 181 -12.98 9.20 -4.87
C ALA A 181 -13.02 10.40 -3.92
N ALA A 182 -11.85 10.91 -3.51
CA ALA A 182 -11.75 12.03 -2.58
C ALA A 182 -12.36 13.29 -3.18
N THR A 183 -12.00 13.63 -4.42
CA THR A 183 -12.50 14.85 -5.08
C THR A 183 -13.98 14.78 -5.42
N ARG A 184 -14.48 13.65 -5.92
CA ARG A 184 -15.91 13.46 -6.17
C ARG A 184 -16.74 13.51 -4.89
N SER A 185 -16.25 12.92 -3.81
CA SER A 185 -16.96 12.92 -2.52
C SER A 185 -17.14 14.33 -1.94
N GLN A 186 -16.23 15.25 -2.26
CA GLN A 186 -16.26 16.63 -1.77
C GLN A 186 -16.71 17.66 -2.83
N GLY A 187 -17.02 17.23 -4.06
CA GLY A 187 -17.45 18.13 -5.13
C GLY A 187 -16.37 19.13 -5.60
N VAL A 188 -15.09 18.75 -5.54
CA VAL A 188 -13.97 19.63 -5.92
C VAL A 188 -13.24 19.12 -7.17
N ARG A 189 -12.44 19.98 -7.81
CA ARG A 189 -11.64 19.58 -8.98
C ARG A 189 -10.39 18.83 -8.54
N LEU A 190 -9.93 17.89 -9.37
CA LEU A 190 -8.68 17.15 -9.18
C LEU A 190 -7.48 18.09 -9.02
N THR A 191 -7.45 19.18 -9.78
CA THR A 191 -6.38 20.21 -9.73
C THR A 191 -6.33 20.94 -8.39
N ASP A 192 -7.47 21.15 -7.73
CA ASP A 192 -7.51 21.85 -6.45
C ASP A 192 -6.93 20.94 -5.34
N LYS A 193 -7.31 19.66 -5.35
CA LYS A 193 -6.74 18.63 -4.47
C LYS A 193 -5.25 18.42 -4.72
N PHE A 194 -4.80 18.36 -5.98
CA PHE A 194 -3.38 18.23 -6.31
C PHE A 194 -2.54 19.35 -5.67
N LYS A 195 -2.97 20.61 -5.84
CA LYS A 195 -2.30 21.76 -5.21
C LYS A 195 -2.30 21.67 -3.69
N ALA A 196 -3.40 21.17 -3.11
CA ALA A 196 -3.52 20.97 -1.67
C ALA A 196 -2.50 19.93 -1.15
N ASN A 197 -2.49 18.75 -1.78
CA ASN A 197 -1.61 17.66 -1.39
C ASN A 197 -0.14 18.00 -1.60
N LEU A 198 0.21 18.73 -2.66
CA LEU A 198 1.61 19.07 -2.96
C LEU A 198 2.30 19.81 -1.81
N LEU A 199 1.57 20.66 -1.07
CA LEU A 199 2.10 21.38 0.09
C LEU A 199 2.38 20.48 1.30
N ILE A 200 1.82 19.27 1.32
CA ILE A 200 1.97 18.28 2.39
C ILE A 200 2.96 17.19 1.98
N THR A 201 2.84 16.68 0.75
CA THR A 201 3.66 15.57 0.24
C THR A 201 5.08 16.01 -0.11
N LEU A 202 5.26 17.23 -0.62
CA LEU A 202 6.58 17.68 -1.06
C LEU A 202 7.56 17.77 0.12
N PRO A 203 7.24 18.40 1.26
CA PRO A 203 8.11 18.37 2.45
C PRO A 203 8.42 16.94 2.93
N ALA A 204 7.41 16.06 2.97
CA ALA A 204 7.58 14.66 3.37
C ALA A 204 8.55 13.91 2.43
N SER A 205 8.41 14.13 1.11
CA SER A 205 9.28 13.49 0.10
C SER A 205 10.71 14.00 0.14
N VAL A 206 10.91 15.32 0.33
CA VAL A 206 12.25 15.92 0.44
C VAL A 206 12.98 15.40 1.67
N ILE A 207 12.29 15.34 2.82
CA ILE A 207 12.89 14.78 4.04
C ILE A 207 13.17 13.28 3.87
N THR A 208 12.30 12.53 3.19
CA THR A 208 12.56 11.12 2.87
C THR A 208 13.84 10.97 2.05
N ILE A 209 14.01 11.77 0.98
CA ILE A 209 15.20 11.77 0.12
C ILE A 209 16.46 12.08 0.94
N ILE A 210 16.40 13.09 1.81
CA ILE A 210 17.51 13.45 2.69
C ILE A 210 17.86 12.28 3.61
N ILE A 211 16.89 11.72 4.32
CA ILE A 211 17.13 10.58 5.23
C ILE A 211 17.76 9.41 4.47
N LEU A 212 17.22 9.06 3.29
CA LEU A 212 17.75 7.97 2.46
C LEU A 212 19.18 8.22 1.97
N ALA A 213 19.55 9.47 1.70
CA ALA A 213 20.90 9.84 1.28
C ALA A 213 21.95 9.66 2.39
N PHE A 214 21.52 9.70 3.65
CA PHE A 214 22.37 9.50 4.83
C PHE A 214 22.32 8.07 5.39
N VAL A 215 21.54 7.16 4.80
CA VAL A 215 21.59 5.74 5.16
C VAL A 215 22.96 5.20 4.80
N SER A 216 23.63 4.58 5.77
CA SER A 216 24.88 3.88 5.53
C SER A 216 24.64 2.71 4.57
N VAL A 217 25.36 2.71 3.46
CA VAL A 217 25.43 1.64 2.47
C VAL A 217 26.85 1.09 2.44
N ALA A 218 27.00 -0.16 2.03
CA ALA A 218 28.30 -0.80 1.88
C ALA A 218 29.20 0.01 0.94
N ASP A 219 30.50 0.00 1.21
CA ASP A 219 31.48 0.64 0.34
C ASP A 219 31.68 -0.20 -0.92
N THR A 220 30.87 0.09 -1.94
CA THR A 220 30.84 -0.66 -3.20
C THR A 220 32.07 -0.42 -4.07
N SER A 221 33.00 0.45 -3.64
CA SER A 221 34.29 0.66 -4.30
C SER A 221 35.20 -0.58 -4.28
N SER A 222 34.94 -1.51 -3.35
CA SER A 222 35.65 -2.79 -3.21
C SER A 222 34.90 -3.98 -3.82
N LEU A 223 33.64 -3.80 -4.24
CA LEU A 223 32.91 -4.83 -4.96
C LEU A 223 33.47 -4.90 -6.39
N GLN A 224 33.90 -6.08 -6.82
CA GLN A 224 34.13 -6.31 -8.24
C GLN A 224 32.82 -6.03 -8.96
N GLN A 225 32.80 -4.93 -9.70
CA GLN A 225 31.68 -4.57 -10.56
C GLN A 225 31.49 -5.70 -11.56
N GLY A 226 30.48 -6.53 -11.32
CA GLY A 226 30.20 -7.66 -12.20
C GLY A 226 29.77 -7.17 -13.57
N ASP A 227 30.01 -7.98 -14.59
CA ASP A 227 29.47 -7.69 -15.93
C ASP A 227 27.94 -7.65 -15.89
N TYR A 228 27.36 -6.85 -16.78
CA TYR A 228 25.92 -6.81 -17.00
C TYR A 228 25.62 -6.95 -18.49
N GLU A 229 24.65 -7.78 -18.83
CA GLU A 229 24.13 -7.91 -20.18
C GLU A 229 22.80 -7.18 -20.29
N LEU A 230 22.73 -6.14 -21.12
CA LEU A 230 21.52 -5.33 -21.30
C LEU A 230 20.29 -6.15 -21.71
N ILE A 231 20.48 -7.26 -22.44
CA ILE A 231 19.39 -8.15 -22.85
C ILE A 231 18.67 -8.75 -21.64
N ARG A 232 19.38 -9.04 -20.55
CA ARG A 232 18.79 -9.61 -19.32
C ARG A 232 17.98 -8.58 -18.54
N ILE A 233 18.26 -7.29 -18.71
CA ILE A 233 17.55 -6.18 -18.03
C ILE A 233 16.25 -5.80 -18.78
N LEU A 234 16.13 -6.17 -20.04
CA LEU A 234 15.01 -5.82 -20.91
C LEU A 234 13.61 -6.17 -20.33
N PRO A 235 13.37 -7.29 -19.62
CA PRO A 235 12.05 -7.58 -19.05
C PRO A 235 11.58 -6.51 -18.06
N TYR A 236 12.50 -5.98 -17.24
CA TYR A 236 12.21 -4.88 -16.32
C TYR A 236 11.92 -3.58 -17.07
N MET A 237 12.71 -3.27 -18.10
CA MET A 237 12.48 -2.09 -18.94
C MET A 237 11.13 -2.13 -19.65
N LEU A 238 10.72 -3.31 -20.15
CA LEU A 238 9.42 -3.51 -20.77
C LEU A 238 8.28 -3.33 -19.78
N ILE A 239 8.39 -3.88 -18.57
CA ILE A 239 7.42 -3.65 -17.51
C ILE A 239 7.28 -2.16 -17.21
N ILE A 240 8.39 -1.45 -17.03
CA ILE A 240 8.39 -0.01 -16.75
C ILE A 240 7.76 0.77 -17.91
N ALA A 241 8.11 0.44 -19.16
CA ALA A 241 7.54 1.09 -20.34
C ALA A 241 6.02 0.85 -20.47
N CYS A 242 5.56 -0.39 -20.24
CA CYS A 242 4.15 -0.74 -20.26
C CYS A 242 3.39 -0.06 -19.12
N ALA A 243 3.99 -0.01 -17.94
CA ALA A 243 3.49 0.74 -16.79
C ALA A 243 3.30 2.22 -17.14
N LEU A 244 4.32 2.88 -17.69
CA LEU A 244 4.26 4.28 -18.11
C LEU A 244 3.24 4.53 -19.23
N ALA A 245 2.98 3.54 -20.07
CA ALA A 245 1.92 3.60 -21.07
C ALA A 245 0.51 3.35 -20.50
N GLY A 246 0.38 3.19 -19.18
CA GLY A 246 -0.91 3.04 -18.49
C GLY A 246 -1.56 1.67 -18.66
N LEU A 247 -0.80 0.64 -19.04
CA LEU A 247 -1.33 -0.71 -19.18
C LEU A 247 -1.72 -1.29 -17.81
N ASN A 248 -2.75 -2.14 -17.80
CA ASN A 248 -3.18 -2.83 -16.59
C ASN A 248 -2.06 -3.70 -16.01
N VAL A 249 -1.92 -3.71 -14.67
CA VAL A 249 -0.86 -4.43 -13.95
C VAL A 249 -0.78 -5.91 -14.30
N VAL A 250 -1.91 -6.59 -14.49
CA VAL A 250 -1.95 -8.01 -14.88
C VAL A 250 -1.32 -8.21 -16.27
N LEU A 251 -1.62 -7.30 -17.21
CA LEU A 251 -1.03 -7.33 -18.55
C LEU A 251 0.46 -6.99 -18.52
N VAL A 252 0.85 -5.99 -17.72
CA VAL A 252 2.25 -5.61 -17.50
C VAL A 252 3.07 -6.81 -17.00
N LEU A 253 2.56 -7.52 -15.98
CA LEU A 253 3.20 -8.72 -15.46
C LEU A 253 3.24 -9.86 -16.48
N ALA A 254 2.16 -10.07 -17.25
CA ALA A 254 2.14 -11.10 -18.30
C ALA A 254 3.19 -10.83 -19.38
N ILE A 255 3.37 -9.57 -19.80
CA ILE A 255 4.42 -9.15 -20.73
C ILE A 255 5.81 -9.37 -20.09
N GLY A 256 5.96 -9.05 -18.80
CA GLY A 256 7.18 -9.32 -18.04
C GLY A 256 7.56 -10.80 -18.02
N ILE A 257 6.63 -11.67 -17.64
CA ILE A 257 6.82 -13.13 -17.60
C ILE A 257 7.17 -13.65 -19.00
N GLY A 258 6.43 -13.23 -20.03
CA GLY A 258 6.66 -13.65 -21.41
C GLY A 258 8.04 -13.23 -21.91
N SER A 259 8.44 -11.98 -21.68
CA SER A 259 9.74 -11.46 -22.08
C SER A 259 10.90 -12.11 -21.31
N ALA A 260 10.78 -12.29 -20.00
CA ALA A 260 11.76 -12.99 -19.18
C ALA A 260 11.92 -14.46 -19.63
N GLY A 261 10.81 -15.14 -19.91
CA GLY A 261 10.82 -16.50 -20.45
C GLY A 261 11.53 -16.60 -21.81
N VAL A 262 11.19 -15.73 -22.76
CA VAL A 262 11.83 -15.68 -24.08
C VAL A 262 13.33 -15.40 -23.96
N ILE A 263 13.72 -14.43 -23.12
CA ILE A 263 15.12 -14.08 -22.93
C ILE A 263 15.88 -15.25 -22.30
N GLY A 264 15.33 -15.88 -21.27
CA GLY A 264 15.97 -17.04 -20.64
C GLY A 264 16.19 -18.22 -21.58
N LEU A 265 15.29 -18.42 -22.56
CA LEU A 265 15.48 -19.42 -23.61
C LEU A 265 16.55 -19.01 -24.62
N ILE A 266 16.61 -17.73 -25.00
CA ILE A 266 17.61 -17.21 -25.96
C ILE A 266 19.02 -17.21 -25.35
N THR A 267 19.15 -16.82 -24.07
CA THR A 267 20.42 -16.77 -23.35
C THR A 267 20.89 -18.14 -22.85
N GLY A 268 20.06 -19.18 -22.99
CA GLY A 268 20.36 -20.53 -22.53
C GLY A 268 20.35 -20.67 -21.00
N SER A 269 19.69 -19.75 -20.28
CA SER A 269 19.58 -19.78 -18.81
C SER A 269 18.77 -20.96 -18.30
N PHE A 270 17.80 -21.44 -19.08
CA PHE A 270 17.07 -22.68 -18.82
C PHE A 270 16.49 -23.29 -20.10
N ALA A 271 16.12 -24.58 -20.03
CA ALA A 271 15.31 -25.24 -21.06
C ALA A 271 13.81 -24.88 -20.91
N PRO A 272 12.96 -25.13 -21.93
CA PRO A 272 11.51 -24.84 -21.84
C PRO A 272 10.82 -25.43 -20.62
N MET A 273 11.20 -26.64 -20.18
CA MET A 273 10.64 -27.22 -18.96
C MET A 273 11.10 -26.49 -17.69
N GLY A 274 12.35 -26.00 -17.67
CA GLY A 274 12.89 -25.20 -16.56
C GLY A 274 12.13 -23.88 -16.41
N MET A 275 11.72 -23.25 -17.53
CA MET A 275 10.86 -22.05 -17.50
C MET A 275 9.56 -22.30 -16.74
N TRP A 276 8.86 -23.40 -17.03
CA TRP A 276 7.60 -23.74 -16.35
C TRP A 276 7.80 -24.07 -14.87
N GLN A 277 8.91 -24.72 -14.51
CA GLN A 277 9.28 -24.99 -13.12
C GLN A 277 9.60 -23.71 -12.35
N SER A 278 10.27 -22.75 -12.98
CA SER A 278 10.53 -21.43 -12.41
C SER A 278 9.22 -20.69 -12.15
N ILE A 279 8.32 -20.64 -13.14
CA ILE A 279 6.99 -20.04 -13.00
C ILE A 279 6.23 -20.70 -11.83
N GLN A 280 6.20 -22.04 -11.77
CA GLN A 280 5.54 -22.77 -10.68
C GLN A 280 6.14 -22.46 -9.31
N THR A 281 7.47 -22.37 -9.23
CA THR A 281 8.19 -22.00 -8.00
C THR A 281 7.78 -20.61 -7.53
N GLY A 282 7.81 -19.64 -8.43
CA GLY A 282 7.38 -18.27 -8.17
C GLY A 282 5.92 -18.17 -7.74
N LEU A 283 5.01 -18.88 -8.40
CA LEU A 283 3.61 -18.98 -7.99
C LEU A 283 3.46 -19.56 -6.58
N GLY A 284 4.24 -20.60 -6.25
CA GLY A 284 4.27 -21.27 -4.96
C GLY A 284 4.66 -20.34 -3.80
N TRP A 285 5.68 -19.49 -4.00
CA TRP A 285 6.13 -18.52 -3.00
C TRP A 285 5.03 -17.53 -2.58
N MET A 286 4.07 -17.26 -3.46
CA MET A 286 3.02 -16.25 -3.26
C MET A 286 1.73 -16.82 -2.64
N GLN A 287 1.65 -18.13 -2.43
CA GLN A 287 0.44 -18.78 -1.92
C GLN A 287 0.05 -18.29 -0.52
N ASN A 288 1.01 -18.20 0.40
CA ASN A 288 0.76 -17.76 1.78
C ASN A 288 0.15 -16.36 1.83
N LEU A 289 0.70 -15.42 1.05
CA LEU A 289 0.23 -14.04 1.00
C LEU A 289 -1.12 -13.90 0.31
N SER A 290 -1.39 -14.76 -0.69
CA SER A 290 -2.71 -14.84 -1.32
C SER A 290 -3.78 -15.27 -0.30
N VAL A 291 -3.49 -16.28 0.54
CA VAL A 291 -4.42 -16.73 1.60
C VAL A 291 -4.58 -15.67 2.69
N ILE A 292 -3.52 -14.95 3.04
CA ILE A 292 -3.59 -13.79 3.95
C ILE A 292 -4.60 -12.77 3.42
N ALA A 293 -4.46 -12.32 2.16
CA ALA A 293 -5.34 -11.33 1.55
C ALA A 293 -6.81 -11.76 1.55
N LEU A 294 -7.09 -13.03 1.19
CA LEU A 294 -8.44 -13.61 1.24
C LEU A 294 -9.03 -13.59 2.66
N THR A 295 -8.23 -14.00 3.65
CA THR A 295 -8.66 -14.07 5.04
C THR A 295 -9.01 -12.69 5.60
N ILE A 296 -8.20 -11.67 5.28
CA ILE A 296 -8.46 -10.28 5.65
C ILE A 296 -9.76 -9.80 5.00
N GLY A 297 -9.93 -10.00 3.69
CA GLY A 297 -11.15 -9.62 2.98
C GLY A 297 -12.41 -10.20 3.63
N GLY A 298 -12.36 -11.45 4.08
CA GLY A 298 -13.46 -12.07 4.81
C GLY A 298 -13.71 -11.47 6.20
N ILE A 299 -12.66 -11.21 7.00
CA ILE A 299 -12.77 -10.56 8.32
C ILE A 299 -13.37 -9.15 8.18
N VAL A 300 -12.91 -8.37 7.20
CA VAL A 300 -13.38 -7.01 6.93
C VAL A 300 -14.87 -7.02 6.56
N SER A 301 -15.30 -7.97 5.74
CA SER A 301 -16.72 -8.15 5.39
C SER A 301 -17.58 -8.45 6.62
N LEU A 302 -17.12 -9.34 7.51
CA LEU A 302 -17.81 -9.62 8.77
C LEU A 302 -17.88 -8.38 9.68
N MET A 303 -16.77 -7.66 9.83
CA MET A 303 -16.72 -6.42 10.62
C MET A 303 -17.72 -5.38 10.11
N HIS A 304 -17.85 -5.24 8.79
CA HIS A 304 -18.82 -4.34 8.18
C HIS A 304 -20.26 -4.80 8.48
N ALA A 305 -20.55 -6.09 8.27
CA ALA A 305 -21.86 -6.68 8.56
C ALA A 305 -22.25 -6.57 10.05
N TYR A 306 -21.26 -6.57 10.95
CA TYR A 306 -21.47 -6.47 12.39
C TYR A 306 -21.54 -5.02 12.91
N GLY A 307 -21.46 -4.02 12.03
CA GLY A 307 -21.64 -2.61 12.40
C GLY A 307 -20.41 -1.93 13.01
N GLY A 308 -19.21 -2.51 12.85
CA GLY A 308 -17.95 -1.94 13.35
C GLY A 308 -17.60 -0.61 12.69
N ILE A 309 -17.74 -0.54 11.36
CA ILE A 309 -17.53 0.69 10.57
C ILE A 309 -18.50 1.79 11.01
N THR A 310 -19.78 1.46 11.18
CA THR A 310 -20.81 2.41 11.62
C THR A 310 -20.54 2.93 13.04
N TRP A 311 -19.97 2.10 13.92
CA TRP A 311 -19.54 2.52 15.24
C TRP A 311 -18.38 3.52 15.22
N LEU A 312 -17.36 3.27 14.39
CA LEU A 312 -16.23 4.20 14.21
C LEU A 312 -16.73 5.59 13.84
N ILE A 313 -17.63 5.65 12.85
CA ILE A 313 -18.24 6.89 12.38
C ILE A 313 -18.91 7.65 13.53
N GLN A 314 -19.76 6.98 14.33
CA GLN A 314 -20.50 7.63 15.41
C GLN A 314 -19.59 8.14 16.53
N VAL A 315 -18.57 7.37 16.91
CA VAL A 315 -17.68 7.74 18.02
C VAL A 315 -16.81 8.93 17.65
N LEU A 316 -16.25 8.94 16.43
CA LEU A 316 -15.29 9.96 16.01
C LEU A 316 -15.94 11.30 15.71
N THR A 317 -17.22 11.31 15.34
CA THR A 317 -17.95 12.55 15.00
C THR A 317 -18.70 13.17 16.19
N ARG A 318 -18.98 12.42 17.26
CA ARG A 318 -19.81 12.88 18.39
C ARG A 318 -19.23 14.05 19.20
N ARG A 319 -17.92 14.26 19.19
CA ARG A 319 -17.22 15.27 20.03
C ARG A 319 -16.58 16.40 19.24
N VAL A 320 -16.93 16.56 17.97
CA VAL A 320 -16.41 17.67 17.16
C VAL A 320 -17.06 18.97 17.65
N GLN A 321 -16.26 20.02 17.87
CA GLN A 321 -16.72 21.32 18.36
C GLN A 321 -16.13 22.51 17.59
N SER A 322 -15.16 22.27 16.70
CA SER A 322 -14.44 23.32 15.98
C SER A 322 -14.08 22.88 14.56
N ARG A 323 -13.72 23.85 13.70
CA ARG A 323 -13.22 23.61 12.34
C ARG A 323 -12.01 22.66 12.33
N GLN A 324 -10.99 22.95 13.14
CA GLN A 324 -9.82 22.05 13.28
C GLN A 324 -10.20 20.69 13.88
N GLY A 325 -11.14 20.65 14.83
CA GLY A 325 -11.66 19.40 15.38
C GLY A 325 -12.35 18.53 14.32
N ALA A 326 -13.04 19.15 13.35
CA ALA A 326 -13.65 18.45 12.23
C ALA A 326 -12.58 17.85 11.31
N GLU A 327 -11.53 18.60 10.99
CA GLU A 327 -10.40 18.09 10.20
C GLU A 327 -9.69 16.90 10.86
N TYR A 328 -9.39 16.99 12.17
CA TYR A 328 -8.83 15.86 12.91
C TYR A 328 -9.79 14.67 12.97
N SER A 329 -11.10 14.90 13.09
CA SER A 329 -12.11 13.84 13.06
C SER A 329 -12.16 13.15 11.70
N ILE A 330 -12.09 13.89 10.60
CA ILE A 330 -12.05 13.35 9.23
C ILE A 330 -10.77 12.55 9.01
N ALA A 331 -9.62 13.09 9.43
CA ALA A 331 -8.33 12.40 9.38
C ALA A 331 -8.36 11.08 10.15
N ALA A 332 -8.85 11.10 11.40
CA ALA A 332 -8.98 9.90 12.22
C ALA A 332 -9.99 8.90 11.62
N LEU A 333 -11.10 9.39 11.09
CA LEU A 333 -12.13 8.56 10.48
C LEU A 333 -11.58 7.79 9.28
N VAL A 334 -10.99 8.49 8.31
CA VAL A 334 -10.46 7.82 7.11
C VAL A 334 -9.30 6.89 7.46
N SER A 335 -8.43 7.28 8.40
CA SER A 335 -7.30 6.44 8.85
C SER A 335 -7.76 5.16 9.53
N LEU A 336 -8.76 5.24 10.42
CA LEU A 336 -9.27 4.07 11.13
C LEU A 336 -10.11 3.18 10.23
N LEU A 337 -10.85 3.75 9.27
CA LEU A 337 -11.50 2.98 8.23
C LEU A 337 -10.48 2.28 7.33
N ASP A 338 -9.36 2.95 7.02
CA ASP A 338 -8.30 2.38 6.21
C ASP A 338 -7.57 1.25 6.93
N LEU A 339 -7.19 1.47 8.19
CA LEU A 339 -6.68 0.42 9.05
C LEU A 339 -7.67 -0.75 9.15
N SER A 340 -8.97 -0.47 9.22
CA SER A 340 -9.97 -1.51 9.35
C SER A 340 -10.21 -2.26 8.04
N THR A 341 -10.23 -1.58 6.90
CA THR A 341 -10.60 -2.16 5.60
C THR A 341 -9.41 -2.58 4.75
N ALA A 342 -8.21 -2.13 5.11
CA ALA A 342 -6.98 -2.27 4.36
C ALA A 342 -7.08 -1.76 2.90
N ASN A 343 -7.96 -0.78 2.69
CA ASN A 343 -8.27 -0.22 1.37
C ASN A 343 -8.60 1.28 1.47
N ASN A 344 -7.63 2.08 1.06
CA ASN A 344 -7.72 3.54 1.07
C ASN A 344 -8.90 4.07 0.24
N THR A 345 -9.18 3.48 -0.92
CA THR A 345 -10.29 3.91 -1.79
C THR A 345 -11.65 3.67 -1.12
N ILE A 346 -11.88 2.47 -0.57
CA ILE A 346 -13.12 2.14 0.15
C ILE A 346 -13.28 3.06 1.36
N SER A 347 -12.18 3.33 2.07
CA SER A 347 -12.17 4.20 3.23
C SER A 347 -12.53 5.64 2.90
N ILE A 348 -11.98 6.19 1.81
CA ILE A 348 -12.34 7.51 1.29
C ILE A 348 -13.82 7.56 0.91
N VAL A 349 -14.32 6.56 0.18
CA VAL A 349 -15.72 6.52 -0.26
C VAL A 349 -16.69 6.43 0.94
N ALA A 350 -16.34 5.63 1.96
CA ALA A 350 -17.13 5.49 3.17
C ALA A 350 -17.09 6.75 4.05
N ALA A 351 -15.93 7.37 4.22
CA ALA A 351 -15.76 8.60 4.99
C ALA A 351 -16.31 9.84 4.28
N GLY A 352 -16.33 9.85 2.95
CA GLY A 352 -16.58 11.02 2.11
C GLY A 352 -17.87 11.79 2.43
N PRO A 353 -19.05 11.14 2.46
CA PRO A 353 -20.31 11.82 2.80
C PRO A 353 -20.28 12.46 4.19
N ILE A 354 -19.73 11.75 5.18
CA ILE A 354 -19.63 12.22 6.57
C ILE A 354 -18.66 13.40 6.66
N ALA A 355 -17.54 13.33 5.95
CA ALA A 355 -16.58 14.42 5.85
C ALA A 355 -17.20 15.67 5.19
N SER A 356 -18.08 15.48 4.19
CA SER A 356 -18.87 16.55 3.58
C SER A 356 -19.87 17.17 4.57
N ASP A 357 -20.53 16.37 5.40
CA ASP A 357 -21.47 16.87 6.41
C ASP A 357 -20.75 17.66 7.50
N LEU A 358 -19.61 17.15 7.99
CA LEU A 358 -18.74 17.88 8.93
C LEU A 358 -18.21 19.19 8.34
N ASN A 359 -17.82 19.17 7.07
CA ASN A 359 -17.42 20.37 6.33
C ASN A 359 -18.54 21.43 6.39
N LYS A 360 -19.77 21.08 5.99
CA LYS A 360 -20.90 22.02 5.98
C LYS A 360 -21.23 22.54 7.38
N GLN A 361 -21.10 21.70 8.39
CA GLN A 361 -21.42 22.06 9.78
C GLN A 361 -20.36 22.99 10.41
N TYR A 362 -19.08 22.77 10.14
CA TYR A 362 -17.97 23.46 10.81
C TYR A 362 -17.17 24.41 9.90
N GLY A 363 -17.56 24.57 8.63
CA GLY A 363 -16.95 25.51 7.68
C GLY A 363 -15.54 25.10 7.22
N VAL A 364 -15.29 23.81 7.00
CA VAL A 364 -14.00 23.32 6.48
C VAL A 364 -13.99 23.43 4.96
N ASP A 365 -12.99 24.05 4.33
CA ASP A 365 -12.93 24.12 2.87
C ASP A 365 -12.98 22.71 2.22
N PRO A 366 -13.91 22.42 1.27
CA PRO A 366 -14.01 21.11 0.63
C PRO A 366 -12.72 20.60 -0.03
N ARG A 367 -11.84 21.50 -0.50
CA ARG A 367 -10.54 21.16 -1.08
C ARG A 367 -9.58 20.64 0.00
N ARG A 368 -9.62 21.21 1.21
CA ARG A 368 -8.91 20.70 2.38
C ARG A 368 -9.46 19.34 2.78
N THR A 369 -10.78 19.18 2.84
CA THR A 369 -11.39 17.89 3.18
C THR A 369 -10.97 16.78 2.21
N ALA A 370 -10.99 17.06 0.90
CA ALA A 370 -10.52 16.09 -0.10
C ALA A 370 -9.03 15.74 0.08
N SER A 371 -8.21 16.73 0.42
CA SER A 371 -6.78 16.52 0.72
C SER A 371 -6.58 15.66 1.97
N ILE A 372 -7.29 15.95 3.06
CA ILE A 372 -7.20 15.20 4.33
C ILE A 372 -7.64 13.75 4.13
N LEU A 373 -8.77 13.51 3.45
CA LEU A 373 -9.23 12.16 3.14
C LEU A 373 -8.15 11.34 2.43
N ASP A 374 -7.51 11.94 1.43
CA ASP A 374 -6.52 11.26 0.62
C ASP A 374 -5.16 11.09 1.31
N VAL A 375 -4.61 12.14 1.92
CA VAL A 375 -3.33 12.12 2.66
C VAL A 375 -3.35 11.08 3.77
N PHE A 376 -4.39 11.08 4.60
CA PHE A 376 -4.45 10.16 5.75
C PHE A 376 -4.74 8.73 5.33
N SER A 377 -5.61 8.50 4.33
CA SER A 377 -5.78 7.15 3.79
C SER A 377 -4.50 6.61 3.15
N CYS A 378 -3.76 7.43 2.40
CA CYS A 378 -2.50 7.02 1.77
C CYS A 378 -1.39 6.75 2.80
N SER A 379 -1.30 7.60 3.83
CA SER A 379 -0.33 7.43 4.91
C SER A 379 -0.54 6.12 5.65
N PHE A 380 -1.78 5.82 6.07
CA PHE A 380 -2.07 4.57 6.78
C PHE A 380 -1.95 3.36 5.85
N GLN A 381 -2.43 3.44 4.62
CA GLN A 381 -2.37 2.33 3.66
C GLN A 381 -0.92 1.88 3.40
N GLY A 382 0.02 2.83 3.35
CA GLY A 382 1.45 2.56 3.24
C GLY A 382 2.10 1.99 4.50
N LEU A 383 1.37 1.91 5.62
CA LEU A 383 1.82 1.40 6.92
C LEU A 383 1.07 0.14 7.36
N VAL A 384 -0.11 -0.14 6.81
CA VAL A 384 -0.90 -1.32 7.16
C VAL A 384 -0.19 -2.59 6.66
N PRO A 385 0.31 -3.48 7.55
CA PRO A 385 1.05 -4.68 7.14
C PRO A 385 0.23 -5.65 6.29
N TYR A 386 -1.09 -5.57 6.43
CA TYR A 386 -2.07 -6.37 5.71
C TYR A 386 -2.73 -5.59 4.56
N GLY A 387 -2.21 -4.41 4.22
CA GLY A 387 -2.63 -3.60 3.09
C GLY A 387 -2.03 -4.12 1.79
N ALA A 388 -2.72 -3.90 0.67
CA ALA A 388 -2.33 -4.41 -0.64
C ALA A 388 -0.89 -4.06 -1.02
N GLN A 389 -0.43 -2.84 -0.73
CA GLN A 389 0.89 -2.33 -1.08
C GLN A 389 2.02 -3.06 -0.34
N ILE A 390 1.90 -3.17 0.98
CA ILE A 390 2.88 -3.87 1.80
C ILE A 390 2.85 -5.36 1.51
N LEU A 391 1.65 -5.95 1.38
CA LEU A 391 1.53 -7.36 1.00
C LEU A 391 2.14 -7.63 -0.38
N THR A 392 1.97 -6.74 -1.36
CA THR A 392 2.57 -6.90 -2.71
C THR A 392 4.10 -6.97 -2.62
N ILE A 393 4.74 -6.02 -1.95
CA ILE A 393 6.20 -6.00 -1.90
C ILE A 393 6.78 -7.09 -1.00
N ALA A 394 6.09 -7.39 0.11
CA ALA A 394 6.44 -8.49 0.99
C ALA A 394 6.37 -9.83 0.23
N ALA A 395 5.43 -9.94 -0.71
CA ALA A 395 5.33 -11.09 -1.60
C ALA A 395 6.56 -11.25 -2.45
N VAL A 396 6.89 -10.23 -3.25
CA VAL A 396 8.05 -10.28 -4.14
C VAL A 396 9.34 -10.60 -3.37
N GLY A 397 9.53 -10.02 -2.18
CA GLY A 397 10.75 -10.22 -1.40
C GLY A 397 10.78 -11.42 -0.46
N GLY A 398 9.67 -12.16 -0.31
CA GLY A 398 9.55 -13.18 0.74
C GLY A 398 9.73 -12.61 2.15
N LEU A 399 9.30 -11.37 2.39
CA LEU A 399 9.53 -10.63 3.63
C LEU A 399 8.33 -10.73 4.58
N SER A 400 8.59 -10.55 5.86
CA SER A 400 7.50 -10.26 6.82
C SER A 400 6.87 -8.91 6.46
N PRO A 401 5.55 -8.82 6.24
CA PRO A 401 4.90 -7.54 5.95
C PRO A 401 5.11 -6.50 7.06
N LEU A 402 5.23 -6.97 8.30
CA LEU A 402 5.45 -6.10 9.45
C LEU A 402 6.85 -5.48 9.44
N SER A 403 7.89 -6.21 9.00
CA SER A 403 9.24 -5.65 8.91
C SER A 403 9.34 -4.58 7.83
N VAL A 404 8.63 -4.74 6.71
CA VAL A 404 8.53 -3.70 5.66
C VAL A 404 7.87 -2.43 6.19
N SER A 405 6.78 -2.58 6.97
CA SER A 405 6.02 -1.45 7.51
C SER A 405 6.88 -0.52 8.37
N MET A 406 7.87 -1.07 9.10
CA MET A 406 8.81 -0.29 9.93
C MET A 406 9.73 0.63 9.13
N TYR A 407 9.96 0.33 7.85
CA TYR A 407 10.83 1.13 6.96
C TYR A 407 10.04 2.00 5.98
N CYS A 408 8.71 2.02 6.07
CA CYS A 408 7.86 2.88 5.24
C CYS A 408 7.89 4.33 5.74
N TRP A 409 9.07 4.96 5.68
CA TRP A 409 9.33 6.29 6.23
C TRP A 409 8.56 7.40 5.53
N TYR A 410 8.38 7.33 4.20
CA TYR A 410 7.55 8.32 3.51
C TYR A 410 6.10 8.33 4.00
N PRO A 411 5.38 7.18 4.09
CA PRO A 411 4.05 7.16 4.70
C PRO A 411 4.02 7.67 6.15
N MET A 412 5.04 7.38 6.97
CA MET A 412 5.15 7.94 8.32
C MET A 412 5.30 9.46 8.31
N LEU A 413 6.17 10.00 7.44
CA LEU A 413 6.36 11.43 7.29
C LEU A 413 5.11 12.10 6.71
N LEU A 414 4.43 11.47 5.76
CA LEU A 414 3.18 11.96 5.19
C LEU A 414 2.10 12.11 6.27
N PHE A 415 2.00 11.14 7.20
CA PHE A 415 1.14 11.26 8.37
C PHE A 415 1.51 12.46 9.25
N VAL A 416 2.80 12.61 9.59
CA VAL A 416 3.29 13.72 10.40
C VAL A 416 2.98 15.07 9.74
N PHE A 417 3.31 15.23 8.46
CA PHE A 417 3.03 16.45 7.70
C PHE A 417 1.53 16.69 7.52
N GLY A 418 0.71 15.66 7.38
CA GLY A 418 -0.75 15.77 7.39
C GLY A 418 -1.30 16.32 8.72
N VAL A 419 -0.78 15.84 9.85
CA VAL A 419 -1.14 16.36 11.19
C VAL A 419 -0.69 17.81 11.35
N LEU A 420 0.52 18.15 10.92
CA LEU A 420 1.04 19.53 10.95
C LEU A 420 0.22 20.45 10.02
N ALA A 421 -0.21 19.95 8.87
CA ALA A 421 -1.04 20.70 7.92
C ALA A 421 -2.42 21.06 8.50
N ILE A 422 -3.01 20.19 9.33
CA ILE A 422 -4.22 20.52 10.10
C ILE A 422 -3.89 21.54 11.20
N ALA A 423 -2.83 21.31 11.98
CA ALA A 423 -2.44 22.16 13.10
C ALA A 423 -2.16 23.62 12.67
N PHE A 424 -1.47 23.80 11.54
CA PHE A 424 -1.09 25.10 11.00
C PHE A 424 -2.04 25.64 9.92
N ASN A 425 -3.14 24.94 9.65
CA ASN A 425 -4.14 25.31 8.64
C ASN A 425 -3.51 25.52 7.23
N ILE A 426 -2.69 24.57 6.79
CA ILE A 426 -2.02 24.55 5.47
C ILE A 426 -2.68 23.45 4.62
N PRO A 427 -3.07 23.69 3.34
CA PRO A 427 -3.09 24.96 2.63
C PRO A 427 -4.18 25.91 3.12
N LYS A 428 -3.90 27.21 3.12
CA LYS A 428 -4.92 28.26 3.19
C LYS A 428 -5.48 28.50 1.79
N PHE A 429 -6.78 28.34 1.63
CA PHE A 429 -7.44 28.73 0.38
C PHE A 429 -8.06 30.12 0.54
N VAL A 430 -7.90 30.94 -0.49
CA VAL A 430 -8.58 32.24 -0.57
C VAL A 430 -9.97 31.98 -1.17
N THR A 431 -11.02 32.52 -0.54
CA THR A 431 -12.37 32.49 -1.10
C THR A 431 -12.48 33.46 -2.29
N GLU A 432 -13.46 33.30 -3.17
CA GLU A 432 -13.64 34.17 -4.36
C GLU A 432 -13.75 35.68 -4.03
N ASN A 433 -13.97 36.05 -2.76
CA ASN A 433 -14.00 37.43 -2.28
C ASN A 433 -12.65 38.00 -1.80
N GLY A 434 -11.53 37.29 -1.97
CA GLY A 434 -10.18 37.81 -1.71
C GLY A 434 -9.77 37.87 -0.22
N SER A 435 -10.63 37.48 0.71
CA SER A 435 -10.28 37.34 2.13
C SER A 435 -9.69 35.95 2.43
N PRO A 436 -8.54 35.86 3.12
CA PRO A 436 -8.03 34.58 3.59
C PRO A 436 -9.01 33.95 4.58
N ASP A 437 -9.16 32.62 4.51
CA ASP A 437 -9.84 31.83 5.54
C ASP A 437 -9.16 32.09 6.90
N VAL A 438 -9.89 32.72 7.82
CA VAL A 438 -9.48 32.90 9.22
C VAL A 438 -9.57 31.55 9.94
#